data_AF-A0A5R2N1J2-F1
#
_entry.id   AF-A0A5R2N1J2-F1
#
_cell.length_a   1.000
_cell.length_b   1.000
_cell.length_c   1.000
_cell.angle_alpha   90.00
_cell.angle_beta   90.00
_cell.angle_gamma   90.00
#
_symmetry.space_group_name_H-M   'P 1'
#
loop_
_entity.id
_entity.type
_entity.pdbx_description
1 polymer ?
#
loop_
_entity_poly.entity_id
_entity_poly.type
_entity_poly.pdbx_seq_one_letter_code
_entity_poly.pdbx_strand_id
1 'polypeptide(L)' 'MTLRDYAIRYGFIVLLFGLVAYFAIAADGFVSPQSAVFIFQSVAITGVLALGVTATLVVGGFDLSIGSVATSAMMAAAYV' A
#
# COMPACT_ATOMS: atom_id res chain seq x y z
N MET A 1 4.85 -23.53 -17.81
CA MET A 1 4.20 -22.69 -16.78
C MET A 1 3.08 -23.51 -16.18
N THR A 2 3.29 -24.03 -14.98
CA THR A 2 2.29 -24.80 -14.25
C THR A 2 1.18 -23.88 -13.73
N LEU A 3 0.02 -24.44 -13.38
CA LEU A 3 -1.09 -23.66 -12.79
C LEU A 3 -0.66 -22.87 -11.54
N ARG A 4 0.30 -23.41 -10.76
CA ARG A 4 0.93 -22.73 -9.62
C ARG A 4 1.71 -21.49 -10.03
N ASP A 5 2.45 -21.54 -11.13
CA ASP A 5 3.25 -20.39 -11.59
C ASP A 5 2.35 -19.21 -11.99
N TYR A 6 1.21 -19.50 -12.63
CA TYR A 6 0.20 -18.48 -12.92
C TYR A 6 -0.45 -17.91 -11.66
N ALA A 7 -0.80 -18.78 -10.70
CA ALA A 7 -1.39 -18.35 -9.44
C ALA A 7 -0.44 -17.46 -8.62
N ILE A 8 0.86 -17.76 -8.57
CA ILE A 8 1.84 -16.93 -7.86
C ILE A 8 2.04 -15.58 -8.57
N ARG A 9 2.11 -15.59 -9.91
CA ARG A 9 2.38 -14.38 -10.68
C ARG A 9 1.22 -13.39 -10.72
N TYR A 10 -0.02 -13.90 -10.83
CA TYR A 10 -1.21 -13.06 -10.98
C TYR A 10 -2.13 -13.05 -9.75
N GLY A 11 -1.84 -13.87 -8.74
CA GLY A 11 -2.70 -14.03 -7.56
C GLY A 11 -2.97 -12.72 -6.84
N PHE A 12 -1.96 -11.86 -6.66
CA PHE A 12 -2.15 -10.56 -6.03
C PHE A 12 -3.06 -9.62 -6.82
N ILE A 13 -2.92 -9.62 -8.16
CA ILE A 13 -3.74 -8.78 -9.03
C ILE A 13 -5.20 -9.26 -8.99
N VAL A 14 -5.41 -10.57 -9.11
CA VAL A 14 -6.75 -11.18 -9.04
C VAL A 14 -7.39 -10.92 -7.68
N LEU A 15 -6.63 -11.04 -6.59
CA LEU A 15 -7.10 -10.78 -5.24
C LEU A 15 -7.48 -9.31 -5.06
N LEU A 16 -6.69 -8.37 -5.58
CA LEU A 16 -6.99 -6.94 -5.53
C LEU A 16 -8.31 -6.62 -6.22
N PHE A 17 -8.51 -7.09 -7.46
CA PHE A 17 -9.78 -6.89 -8.16
C PHE A 17 -10.96 -7.56 -7.46
N GLY A 18 -10.76 -8.77 -6.92
CA GLY A 18 -11.77 -9.47 -6.13
C GLY A 18 -12.19 -8.69 -4.88
N LEU A 19 -11.22 -8.10 -4.17
CA LEU A 19 -11.46 -7.30 -2.97
C LEU A 19 -12.22 -6.02 -3.30
N VAL A 20 -11.83 -5.32 -4.36
CA VAL A 20 -12.54 -4.11 -4.85
C VAL A 20 -13.98 -4.44 -5.23
N ALA A 21 -14.21 -5.53 -5.98
CA ALA A 21 -15.55 -5.95 -6.36
C ALA A 21 -16.40 -6.34 -5.14
N TYR A 22 -15.82 -7.04 -4.17
CA TYR A 22 -16.49 -7.40 -2.93
C TYR A 22 -16.92 -6.16 -2.14
N PHE A 23 -16.01 -5.22 -1.88
CA PHE A 23 -16.33 -4.01 -1.12
C PHE A 23 -17.26 -3.05 -1.86
N ALA A 24 -17.25 -3.06 -3.19
CA ALA A 24 -18.21 -2.30 -3.99
C ALA A 24 -19.66 -2.73 -3.75
N ILE A 25 -19.91 -3.99 -3.35
CA ILE A 25 -21.24 -4.52 -3.07
C ILE A 25 -21.51 -4.56 -1.56
N ALA A 26 -20.50 -4.88 -0.76
CA ALA A 26 -20.64 -5.11 0.68
C ALA A 26 -20.68 -3.82 1.52
N ALA A 27 -20.14 -2.70 1.02
CA ALA A 27 -20.08 -1.44 1.74
C ALA A 27 -20.74 -0.31 0.94
N ASP A 28 -21.87 0.17 1.44
CA ASP A 28 -22.58 1.32 0.90
C ASP A 28 -21.66 2.55 0.91
N GLY A 29 -21.39 3.11 -0.27
CA GLY A 29 -20.51 4.27 -0.43
C GLY A 29 -19.04 3.96 -0.73
N PHE A 30 -18.60 2.69 -0.78
CA PHE A 30 -17.23 2.35 -1.17
C PHE A 30 -16.85 2.87 -2.57
N VAL A 31 -17.80 2.85 -3.50
CA VAL A 31 -17.63 3.35 -4.88
C VAL A 31 -17.69 4.89 -4.94
N SER A 32 -17.90 5.58 -3.81
CA SER A 32 -17.90 7.04 -3.78
C SER A 32 -16.50 7.61 -4.08
N PRO A 33 -16.41 8.78 -4.75
CA PRO A 33 -15.13 9.45 -4.97
C PRO A 33 -14.38 9.76 -3.68
N GLN A 34 -15.10 10.02 -2.58
CA GLN A 34 -14.51 10.30 -1.28
C GLN A 34 -13.81 9.07 -0.70
N SER A 35 -14.45 7.90 -0.70
CA SER A 35 -13.84 6.64 -0.26
C SER A 35 -12.62 6.29 -1.10
N ALA A 36 -12.68 6.50 -2.42
CA ALA A 36 -11.53 6.30 -3.30
C ALA A 36 -10.35 7.20 -2.92
N VAL A 37 -10.60 8.50 -2.69
CA VAL A 37 -9.56 9.45 -2.25
C VAL A 37 -8.95 9.01 -0.93
N PHE A 38 -9.76 8.59 0.06
CA PHE A 38 -9.22 8.12 1.34
C PHE A 38 -8.35 6.87 1.21
N ILE A 39 -8.74 5.91 0.37
CA ILE A 39 -7.93 4.72 0.11
C ILE A 39 -6.61 5.11 -0.56
N PHE A 40 -6.65 5.94 -1.60
CA PHE A 40 -5.44 6.39 -2.29
C PHE A 40 -4.54 7.23 -1.38
N GLN A 41 -5.10 8.09 -0.52
CA GLN A 41 -4.35 8.88 0.44
C GLN A 41 -3.63 8.00 1.47
N SER A 42 -4.32 6.97 1.98
CA SER A 42 -3.71 5.99 2.90
C SER A 42 -2.50 5.29 2.28
N VAL A 43 -2.62 4.84 1.02
CA VAL A 43 -1.52 4.17 0.30
C VAL A 43 -0.41 5.16 -0.12
N ALA A 44 -0.77 6.40 -0.44
CA ALA A 44 0.18 7.43 -0.85
C ALA A 44 1.22 7.73 0.24
N ILE A 45 0.82 7.76 1.52
CA ILE A 45 1.72 7.97 2.66
C ILE A 45 2.82 6.89 2.67
N THR A 46 2.42 5.61 2.56
CA THR A 46 3.35 4.48 2.49
C THR A 46 4.26 4.57 1.27
N GLY A 47 3.71 4.95 0.11
CA GLY A 47 4.47 5.09 -1.14
C GLY A 47 5.54 6.18 -1.09
N VAL A 48 5.17 7.40 -0.66
CA VAL A 48 6.12 8.54 -0.53
C VAL A 48 7.25 8.18 0.43
N LEU A 49 6.91 7.52 1.53
CA LEU A 49 7.89 7.15 2.52
C LEU A 49 8.80 5.99 2.07
N ALA A 50 8.27 5.00 1.36
CA ALA A 50 9.06 3.96 0.73
C ALA A 50 10.07 4.54 -0.28
N LEU A 51 9.67 5.55 -1.07
CA LEU A 51 10.58 6.26 -1.96
C LEU A 51 11.71 6.96 -1.19
N GLY A 52 11.39 7.64 -0.09
CA GLY A 52 12.38 8.27 0.79
C GLY A 52 13.39 7.28 1.37
N VAL A 53 12.92 6.13 1.87
CA VAL A 53 13.78 5.06 2.41
C VAL A 53 14.65 4.43 1.31
N THR A 54 14.11 4.28 0.10
CA THR A 54 14.87 3.73 -1.04
C THR A 54 15.99 4.69 -1.45
N ALA A 55 15.74 6.00 -1.42
CA ALA A 55 16.76 7.00 -1.74
C ALA A 55 17.93 6.98 -0.73
N THR A 56 17.66 6.83 0.58
CA THR A 56 18.71 6.75 1.60
C THR A 56 19.47 5.42 1.55
N LEU A 57 18.79 4.32 1.18
CA LEU A 57 19.40 3.01 0.90
C LEU A 57 20.47 3.08 -0.19
N VAL A 58 20.18 3.76 -1.30
CA VAL A 58 21.09 3.84 -2.45
C VAL A 58 22.40 4.56 -2.11
N VAL A 59 22.35 5.53 -1.18
CA VAL A 59 23.54 6.27 -0.71
C VAL A 59 24.35 5.48 0.34
N GLY A 60 23.91 4.27 0.70
CA GLY A 60 24.57 3.40 1.69
C GLY A 60 24.30 3.80 3.14
N GLY A 61 23.33 4.70 3.36
CA GLY A 61 22.97 5.23 4.68
C GLY A 61 21.88 4.44 5.39
N PHE A 62 21.63 3.18 5.04
CA PHE A 62 20.55 2.38 5.64
C PHE A 62 20.87 1.99 7.08
N ASP A 63 20.68 2.96 7.97
CA ASP A 63 20.63 2.78 9.39
C ASP A 63 19.21 2.34 9.80
N LEU A 64 19.14 1.42 10.76
CA LEU A 64 17.90 0.96 11.38
C LEU A 64 17.09 2.12 11.97
N SER A 65 17.76 3.22 12.35
CA SER A 65 17.14 4.47 12.81
C SER A 65 16.24 5.13 11.76
N ILE A 66 16.55 5.02 10.46
CA ILE A 66 15.72 5.59 9.39
C ILE A 66 14.43 4.78 9.26
N GLY A 67 14.50 3.46 9.38
CA GLY A 67 13.35 2.57 9.35
C GLY A 67 12.37 2.78 10.52
N SER A 68 12.89 3.06 11.72
CA SER A 68 12.05 3.35 12.88
C SER A 68 11.34 4.71 12.76
N VAL A 69 12.05 5.77 12.37
CA VAL A 69 11.47 7.10 12.13
C VAL A 69 10.40 7.04 11.04
N ALA A 70 10.69 6.32 9.95
CA ALA A 70 9.76 6.08 8.87
C ALA A 70 8.44 5.43 9.36
N THR A 71 8.57 4.36 10.16
CA THR A 71 7.41 3.62 10.68
C THR A 71 6.59 4.48 11.66
N SER A 72 7.26 5.22 12.55
CA SER A 72 6.59 6.14 13.49
C SER A 72 5.85 7.27 12.76
N ALA A 73 6.44 7.83 11.70
CA ALA A 73 5.80 8.86 10.87
C ALA A 73 4.56 8.32 10.14
N MET A 74 4.59 7.09 9.62
CA MET A 74 3.40 6.45 9.05
C MET A 74 2.29 6.30 10.08
N MET A 75 2.61 5.82 11.28
CA MET A 75 1.61 5.62 12.35
C MET A 75 0.98 6.94 12.78
N ALA A 76 1.77 8.01 12.89
CA ALA A 76 1.27 9.34 13.21
C ALA A 76 0.39 9.91 12.07
N ALA A 77 0.81 9.76 10.82
CA ALA A 77 0.06 10.23 9.65
C ALA A 77 -1.23 9.45 9.40
N ALA A 78 -1.30 8.18 9.82
CA ALA A 78 -2.52 7.37 9.74
C ALA A 78 -3.56 7.73 10.81
N TYR A 79 -3.18 8.47 11.85
CA TYR A 79 -4.06 8.87 12.95
C TYR A 79 -4.78 10.20 12.69
N VAL A 80 -4.33 10.97 11.68
CA VAL A 80 -4.88 12.27 11.27
C VAL A 80 -5.72 12.09 10.01
#